data_AF-A0A3E3E004-F1
#
_entry.id   AF-A0A3E3E004-F1
#
_cell.length_a   1.000
_cell.length_b   1.000
_cell.length_c   1.000
_cell.angle_alpha   90.00
_cell.angle_beta   90.00
_cell.angle_gamma   90.00
#
_symmetry.space_group_name_H-M   'P 1'
#
loop_
_entity.id
_entity.type
_entity.pdbx_description
1 polymer ?
#
loop_
_entity_poly.entity_id
_entity_poly.type
_entity_poly.pdbx_seq_one_letter_code
_entity_poly.pdbx_strand_id
1 'polypeptide(L)' 'MLSKKGRLLYALHTVKTLFRDAGIENAKVEVELKDGTVETIDCMEEIELLITDYINGDNNFIPSEED' A
#
# COMPACT_ATOMS: atom_id res chain seq x y z
N MET A 1 -14.72 16.87 7.65
CA MET A 1 -13.28 16.72 7.39
C MET A 1 -12.95 15.23 7.45
N LEU A 2 -12.25 14.68 6.46
CA LEU A 2 -11.89 13.26 6.45
C LEU A 2 -10.92 12.94 7.60
N SER A 3 -11.04 11.75 8.19
CA SER A 3 -10.06 11.24 9.16
C SER A 3 -8.69 11.02 8.50
N LYS A 4 -7.61 10.94 9.28
CA LYS A 4 -6.27 10.61 8.74
C LYS A 4 -6.31 9.32 7.91
N LYS A 5 -6.97 8.29 8.45
CA LYS A 5 -7.21 6.99 7.81
C LYS A 5 -8.00 7.14 6.49
N GLY A 6 -9.09 7.90 6.48
CA GLY A 6 -9.88 8.15 5.26
C GLY A 6 -9.12 8.95 4.19
N ARG A 7 -8.24 9.87 4.60
CA ARG A 7 -7.35 10.61 3.66
C ARG A 7 -6.30 9.68 3.03
N LEU A 8 -5.71 8.77 3.82
CA LEU A 8 -4.74 7.79 3.33
C LEU A 8 -5.38 6.84 2.32
N LEU A 9 -6.56 6.28 2.63
CA LEU A 9 -7.30 5.43 1.71
C LEU A 9 -7.54 6.11 0.35
N TYR A 10 -8.01 7.36 0.39
CA TYR A 10 -8.29 8.13 -0.82
C TYR A 10 -7.01 8.41 -1.64
N ALA A 11 -5.90 8.73 -0.97
CA ALA A 11 -4.62 8.93 -1.63
C ALA A 11 -4.12 7.65 -2.32
N LEU A 12 -4.15 6.51 -1.64
CA LEU A 12 -3.71 5.22 -2.17
C LEU A 12 -4.56 4.76 -3.36
N HIS A 13 -5.89 4.91 -3.29
CA HIS A 13 -6.78 4.60 -4.40
C HIS A 13 -6.49 5.50 -5.62
N THR A 14 -6.20 6.78 -5.39
CA THR A 14 -5.83 7.72 -6.46
C THR A 14 -4.52 7.31 -7.12
N VAL A 15 -3.49 6.97 -6.33
CA VAL A 15 -2.20 6.49 -6.83
C VAL A 15 -2.34 5.21 -7.66
N LYS A 16 -3.12 4.22 -7.18
CA LYS A 16 -3.42 2.99 -7.95
C LYS A 16 -4.06 3.30 -9.30
N THR A 17 -5.00 4.25 -9.32
CA THR A 17 -5.67 4.66 -10.57
C THR A 17 -4.68 5.30 -11.54
N LEU A 18 -3.81 6.19 -11.06
CA LEU A 18 -2.79 6.84 -11.89
C LEU A 18 -1.80 5.84 -12.50
N PHE A 19 -1.36 4.84 -11.74
CA PHE A 19 -0.49 3.79 -12.28
C PHE A 19 -1.17 2.97 -13.37
N ARG A 20 -2.44 2.57 -13.15
CA ARG A 20 -3.23 1.87 -14.15
C ARG A 20 -3.42 2.71 -15.42
N ASP A 21 -3.75 3.98 -15.27
CA ASP A 21 -3.97 4.89 -16.41
C ASP A 21 -2.66 5.15 -17.20
N ALA A 22 -1.52 5.03 -16.54
CA ALA A 22 -0.19 5.07 -17.16
C ALA A 22 0.23 3.72 -17.80
N GLY A 23 -0.59 2.66 -17.69
CA GLY A 23 -0.24 1.31 -18.16
C GLY A 23 0.84 0.62 -17.32
N ILE A 24 1.05 1.06 -16.08
CA ILE A 24 2.02 0.49 -15.15
C ILE A 24 1.31 -0.60 -14.35
N GLU A 25 1.49 -1.85 -14.80
CA GLU A 25 0.89 -3.03 -14.16
C GLU A 25 1.89 -3.82 -13.31
N ASN A 26 3.20 -3.66 -13.55
CA ASN A 26 4.28 -4.39 -12.87
C ASN A 26 5.20 -3.45 -12.10
N ALA A 27 4.65 -2.66 -11.18
CA ALA A 27 5.45 -1.82 -10.29
C ALA A 27 6.05 -2.69 -9.18
N LYS A 28 7.23 -3.27 -9.44
CA LYS A 28 7.95 -4.08 -8.45
C LYS A 28 9.14 -3.32 -7.87
N VAL A 29 9.34 -3.44 -6.57
CA VAL A 29 10.48 -2.86 -5.86
C VAL A 29 11.20 -3.96 -5.10
N GLU A 30 12.53 -3.94 -5.15
CA GLU A 30 13.37 -4.78 -4.29
C GLU A 30 13.66 -4.04 -3.00
N VAL A 31 13.46 -4.71 -1.87
CA VAL A 31 13.72 -4.18 -0.54
C VAL A 31 14.69 -5.13 0.16
N GLU A 32 15.81 -4.58 0.63
CA GLU A 32 16.75 -5.30 1.48
C GLU A 32 16.37 -5.07 2.96
N LEU A 33 16.09 -6.16 3.66
CA LEU A 33 15.74 -6.16 5.08
C LEU A 33 17.01 -6.03 5.95
N LYS A 34 16.81 -5.71 7.24
CA LYS A 34 17.92 -5.53 8.19
C LYS A 34 18.81 -6.77 8.37
N ASP A 35 18.31 -7.96 8.05
CA ASP A 35 19.04 -9.23 8.12
C ASP A 35 19.74 -9.62 6.80
N GLY A 36 19.66 -8.77 5.77
CA GLY A 36 20.24 -8.99 4.44
C GLY A 36 19.35 -9.80 3.49
N THR A 37 18.13 -10.19 3.91
CA THR A 37 17.14 -10.80 3.01
C THR A 37 16.66 -9.76 1.99
N VAL A 38 16.56 -10.15 0.72
CA VAL A 38 15.98 -9.31 -0.34
C VAL A 38 14.60 -9.84 -0.68
N GLU A 39 13.60 -8.98 -0.57
CA GLU A 39 12.23 -9.26 -0.97
C GLU A 39 11.84 -8.42 -2.20
N THR A 40 11.06 -9.01 -3.10
CA THR A 40 10.43 -8.29 -4.20
C THR A 40 8.98 -8.03 -3.87
N ILE A 41 8.61 -6.75 -3.77
CA ILE A 41 7.26 -6.32 -3.44
C ILE A 41 6.54 -5.89 -4.72
N ASP A 42 5.34 -6.40 -4.96
CA ASP A 42 4.44 -5.86 -5.98
C ASP A 42 3.62 -4.71 -5.39
N CYS A 43 3.97 -3.48 -5.76
CA CYS A 43 3.36 -2.30 -5.18
C CYS A 43 1.86 -2.20 -5.46
N MET A 44 1.40 -2.72 -6.60
CA MET A 44 -0.01 -2.63 -6.98
C MET A 44 -0.86 -3.62 -6.19
N GLU A 45 -0.33 -4.83 -5.99
CA GLU A 45 -0.95 -5.86 -5.15
C GLU A 45 -1.03 -5.43 -3.69
N GLU A 46 0.06 -4.92 -3.11
CA GLU A 46 0.08 -4.45 -1.72
C GLU A 46 -0.89 -3.29 -1.45
N ILE A 47 -1.00 -2.33 -2.38
CA ILE A 47 -1.98 -1.23 -2.25
C ILE A 47 -3.41 -1.77 -2.28
N GLU A 48 -3.69 -2.79 -3.09
CA GLU A 48 -5.02 -3.42 -3.17
C GLU A 48 -5.38 -4.19 -1.92
N LEU A 49 -4.43 -4.98 -1.38
CA LEU A 49 -4.60 -5.69 -0.12
C LEU A 49 -4.89 -4.69 1.01
N LEU A 50 -4.09 -3.64 1.14
CA LEU A 50 -4.28 -2.61 2.17
C LEU A 50 -5.64 -1.89 2.07
N ILE A 51 -6.09 -1.56 0.85
CA ILE A 51 -7.42 -0.97 0.62
C ILE A 51 -8.53 -1.96 1.01
N THR A 52 -8.36 -3.23 0.65
CA THR A 52 -9.35 -4.29 0.91
C THR A 52 -9.51 -4.56 2.40
N ASP A 53 -8.40 -4.70 3.12
CA ASP A 53 -8.39 -4.87 4.58
C ASP A 53 -9.06 -3.69 5.29
N TYR A 54 -8.78 -2.48 4.81
CA TYR A 54 -9.40 -1.26 5.32
C TYR A 54 -10.93 -1.26 5.14
N ILE A 55 -11.43 -1.68 3.97
CA ILE A 55 -12.88 -1.74 3.68
C ILE A 55 -13.55 -2.84 4.50
N ASN A 56 -12.90 -3.99 4.63
CA ASN A 56 -13.45 -5.15 5.34
C ASN A 56 -13.42 -5.00 6.87
N GLY A 57 -12.83 -3.91 7.39
CA GLY A 57 -12.77 -3.64 8.81
C GLY A 57 -11.82 -4.57 9.57
N ASP A 58 -11.01 -5.36 8.85
CA ASP A 58 -9.99 -6.22 9.41
C ASP A 58 -8.82 -5.32 9.82
N ASN A 59 -8.91 -4.80 11.04
CA ASN A 59 -7.98 -3.82 11.63
C ASN A 59 -6.62 -4.43 12.00
N ASN A 60 -6.15 -5.45 11.26
CA ASN A 60 -4.78 -5.96 11.42
C ASN A 60 -3.73 -5.03 10.80
N PHE A 61 -4.14 -3.94 10.15
CA PHE A 61 -3.23 -2.84 9.83
C PHE A 61 -2.82 -2.10 11.12
N ILE A 62 -1.77 -2.61 11.76
CA ILE A 62 -0.98 -1.89 12.75
C ILE A 62 0.10 -1.14 11.97
N PRO A 63 -0.04 0.18 11.70
CA PRO A 63 1.12 0.95 11.31
C PRO A 63 2.10 0.88 12.49
N SER A 64 3.27 0.29 12.28
CA SER A 64 4.32 0.27 13.29
C SER A 64 4.66 1.72 13.65
N GLU A 65 4.62 2.02 14.95
CA GLU A 65 5.15 3.26 15.49
C GLU A 65 6.67 3.27 15.25
N GLU A 66 7.16 4.28 14.54
CA GLU A 66 8.52 4.81 14.75
C GLU A 66 8.38 6.31 15.01
N ASP A 67 9.16 6.78 15.99
CA ASP A 67 8.99 7.94 16.89
C ASP A 67 8.74 9.34 16.26
#